data_AF-A0A227J688-F1
#
_entry.id   AF-A0A227J688-F1
#
_cell.length_a   1.000
_cell.length_b   1.000
_cell.length_c   1.000
_cell.angle_alpha   90.00
_cell.angle_beta   90.00
_cell.angle_gamma   90.00
#
_symmetry.space_group_name_H-M   'P 1'
#
loop_
_entity.id
_entity.type
_entity.pdbx_description
1 polymer ?
#
loop_
_entity_poly.entity_id
_entity_poly.type
_entity_poly.pdbx_seq_one_letter_code
_entity_poly.pdbx_strand_id
1 'polypeptide(L)'
;CTLGKNIHTVAINGDFDACQALVKQAFDDAELREEIGLNSANSINISRLMAQICYYFEAAAQMSKQERENLVVSVPSGNFGNLTAGLLAKALGLPIKRFIAATNANDTVPRYLETGKWEPKPT
;
A
#
# COMPACT_ATOMS: atom_id res chain seq x y z
N CYS A 1 -1.39 26.65 -0.99
CA CYS A 1 -0.56 25.80 -0.11
C CYS A 1 -0.73 26.29 1.33
N THR A 2 -1.06 25.43 2.29
CA THR A 2 -1.36 25.80 3.70
C THR A 2 -0.21 25.50 4.68
N LEU A 3 0.87 24.85 4.24
CA LEU A 3 2.04 24.49 5.06
C LEU A 3 3.26 25.38 4.77
N GLY A 4 3.58 25.64 3.49
CA GLY A 4 4.69 26.51 3.06
C GLY A 4 6.10 25.91 3.27
N LYS A 5 7.13 26.76 3.16
CA LYS A 5 8.56 26.43 3.31
C LYS A 5 9.02 25.32 2.36
N ASN A 6 9.33 24.14 2.89
CA ASN A 6 9.85 22.99 2.15
C ASN A 6 8.74 22.13 1.53
N ILE A 7 7.47 22.56 1.62
CA ILE A 7 6.33 21.83 1.06
C ILE A 7 5.79 22.57 -0.16
N HIS A 8 5.88 21.92 -1.31
CA HIS A 8 5.26 22.34 -2.56
C HIS A 8 4.12 21.40 -2.91
N THR A 9 2.93 21.96 -3.12
CA THR A 9 1.73 21.21 -3.54
C THR A 9 1.45 21.52 -5.00
N VAL A 10 1.31 20.47 -5.81
CA VAL A 10 1.02 20.59 -7.25
C VAL A 10 -0.37 20.00 -7.48
N ALA A 11 -1.29 20.82 -7.99
CA ALA A 11 -2.61 20.36 -8.39
C ALA A 11 -2.51 19.87 -9.85
N ILE A 12 -2.68 18.57 -10.05
CA ILE A 12 -2.69 17.95 -11.36
C ILE A 12 -4.15 17.90 -11.86
N ASN A 13 -4.37 18.31 -13.11
CA ASN A 13 -5.67 18.18 -13.74
C ASN A 13 -5.85 16.75 -14.29
N GLY A 14 -6.16 15.82 -13.39
CA GLY A 14 -6.35 14.40 -13.70
C GLY A 14 -6.74 13.62 -12.44
N ASP A 15 -6.92 12.31 -12.60
CA ASP A 15 -7.20 11.40 -11.48
C ASP A 15 -5.94 11.03 -10.67
N PHE A 16 -6.12 10.19 -9.65
CA PHE A 16 -5.03 9.71 -8.81
C PHE A 16 -4.02 8.85 -9.57
N ASP A 17 -4.47 8.05 -10.53
CA ASP A 17 -3.62 7.14 -11.30
C ASP A 17 -2.71 7.92 -12.24
N ALA A 18 -3.20 9.01 -12.84
CA ALA A 18 -2.41 9.97 -13.59
C ALA A 18 -1.31 10.60 -12.73
N CYS A 19 -1.63 10.97 -11.48
CA CYS A 19 -0.63 11.49 -10.54
C CYS A 19 0.45 10.45 -10.23
N GLN A 20 0.07 9.18 -10.03
CA GLN A 20 1.04 8.11 -9.80
C GLN A 20 1.91 7.82 -11.03
N ALA A 21 1.32 7.90 -12.24
CA ALA A 21 2.04 7.69 -13.49
C ALA A 21 3.13 8.76 -13.69
N LEU A 22 2.81 10.04 -13.46
CA LEU A 22 3.77 11.14 -13.55
C LEU A 22 4.95 10.96 -12.59
N VAL A 23 4.67 10.54 -11.34
CA VAL A 23 5.74 10.26 -10.37
C VAL A 23 6.63 9.11 -10.85
N LYS A 24 6.05 8.02 -11.36
CA LYS A 24 6.83 6.89 -11.90
C LYS A 24 7.69 7.32 -13.08
N GLN A 25 7.14 8.09 -14.01
CA GLN A 25 7.87 8.63 -15.15
C GLN A 25 9.07 9.47 -14.69
N ALA A 26 8.92 10.30 -13.64
CA ALA A 26 10.03 11.05 -13.08
C ALA A 26 11.13 10.17 -12.45
N PHE A 27 10.80 8.96 -11.97
CA PHE A 27 11.79 7.98 -11.49
C PHE A 27 12.53 7.23 -12.61
N ASP A 28 11.96 7.20 -13.81
CA ASP A 28 12.61 6.61 -14.98
C ASP A 28 13.55 7.62 -15.68
N ASP A 29 13.44 8.91 -15.36
CA ASP A 29 14.35 9.97 -15.82
C ASP A 29 15.61 10.02 -14.94
N ALA A 30 16.73 9.55 -15.48
CA ALA A 30 18.00 9.49 -14.76
C ALA A 30 18.63 10.86 -14.49
N GLU A 31 18.50 11.80 -15.43
CA GLU A 31 19.07 13.15 -15.31
C GLU A 31 18.34 13.93 -14.22
N LEU A 32 17.00 13.91 -14.28
CA LEU A 32 16.17 14.53 -13.25
C LEU A 32 16.45 13.95 -11.86
N ARG A 33 16.59 12.61 -11.76
CA ARG A 33 16.87 11.95 -10.48
C ARG A 33 18.17 12.40 -9.85
N GLU A 34 19.22 12.54 -10.65
CA GLU A 34 20.54 12.95 -10.17
C GLU A 34 20.56 14.43 -9.78
N GLU A 35 19.94 15.30 -10.59
CA GLU A 35 19.91 16.74 -10.37
C GLU A 35 19.25 17.13 -9.03
N ILE A 36 18.09 16.53 -8.72
CA ILE A 36 17.31 16.92 -7.53
C ILE A 36 17.36 15.90 -6.38
N GLY A 37 18.08 14.79 -6.55
CA GLY A 37 18.10 13.70 -5.57
C GLY A 37 16.71 13.10 -5.34
N LEU A 38 15.98 12.82 -6.43
CA LEU A 38 14.57 12.45 -6.37
C LEU A 38 14.35 11.17 -5.55
N ASN A 39 13.43 11.22 -4.59
CA ASN A 39 13.05 10.09 -3.76
C ASN A 39 11.53 10.06 -3.52
N SER A 40 10.96 8.88 -3.26
CA SER A 40 9.53 8.69 -3.09
C SER A 40 9.20 8.34 -1.65
N ALA A 41 8.22 9.06 -1.09
CA ALA A 41 7.56 8.68 0.14
C ALA A 41 6.33 7.78 -0.11
N ASN A 42 6.16 7.22 -1.32
CA ASN A 42 5.06 6.30 -1.64
C ASN A 42 5.42 4.83 -1.35
N SER A 43 4.44 3.93 -1.48
CA SER A 43 4.60 2.48 -1.25
C SER A 43 5.53 1.77 -2.25
N ILE A 44 6.12 2.50 -3.19
CA ILE A 44 7.26 2.04 -4.00
C ILE A 44 8.52 1.89 -3.12
N ASN A 45 8.63 2.71 -2.07
CA ASN A 45 9.73 2.65 -1.13
C ASN A 45 9.57 1.47 -0.16
N ILE A 46 10.53 0.54 -0.19
CA ILE A 46 10.54 -0.67 0.66
C ILE A 46 10.46 -0.34 2.15
N SER A 47 11.02 0.80 2.59
CA SER A 47 10.99 1.22 3.98
C SER A 47 9.57 1.45 4.49
N ARG A 48 8.67 1.93 3.63
CA ARG A 48 7.24 2.04 3.97
C ARG A 48 6.60 0.67 4.17
N LEU A 49 6.88 -0.27 3.29
CA LEU A 49 6.35 -1.63 3.40
C LEU A 49 6.87 -2.32 4.67
N MET A 50 8.17 -2.17 4.97
CA MET A 50 8.79 -2.75 6.15
C MET A 50 8.25 -2.15 7.45
N ALA A 51 8.10 -0.82 7.52
CA ALA A 51 7.52 -0.16 8.70
C ALA A 51 6.07 -0.62 8.96
N GLN A 52 5.33 -0.96 7.89
CA GLN A 52 3.97 -1.44 8.00
C GLN A 52 3.87 -2.86 8.62
N ILE A 53 4.90 -3.69 8.49
CA ILE A 53 4.91 -5.04 9.10
C ILE A 53 4.84 -4.95 10.63
N CYS A 54 5.51 -3.95 11.21
CA CYS A 54 5.66 -3.83 12.66
C CYS A 54 4.32 -3.78 13.41
N TYR A 55 3.32 -3.05 12.89
CA TYR A 55 2.04 -2.94 13.60
C TYR A 55 1.19 -4.22 13.54
N TYR A 56 1.46 -5.15 12.62
CA TYR A 56 0.81 -6.47 12.65
C TYR A 56 1.30 -7.29 13.84
N PHE A 57 2.60 -7.28 14.10
CA PHE A 57 3.18 -7.94 15.27
C PHE A 57 2.73 -7.28 16.56
N GLU A 58 2.71 -5.95 16.61
CA GLU A 58 2.20 -5.19 17.76
C GLU A 58 0.74 -5.53 18.06
N ALA A 59 -0.14 -5.50 17.05
CA ALA A 59 -1.55 -5.85 17.22
C ALA A 59 -1.73 -7.29 17.73
N ALA A 60 -0.95 -8.25 17.23
CA ALA A 60 -0.98 -9.62 17.70
C ALA A 60 -0.40 -9.78 19.13
N ALA A 61 0.58 -8.97 19.52
CA ALA A 61 1.17 -9.00 20.86
C ALA A 61 0.17 -8.58 21.95
N GLN A 62 -0.80 -7.73 21.59
CA GLN A 62 -1.88 -7.30 22.48
C GLN A 62 -2.98 -8.37 22.67
N MET A 63 -2.94 -9.47 21.91
CA MET A 63 -3.90 -10.56 21.98
C MET A 63 -3.40 -11.73 22.85
N SER A 64 -4.33 -12.39 23.53
CA SER A 64 -4.06 -13.67 24.20
C SER A 64 -3.59 -14.73 23.20
N LYS A 65 -2.98 -15.81 23.71
CA LYS A 65 -2.52 -16.91 22.86
C LYS A 65 -3.67 -17.54 22.07
N GLN A 66 -4.83 -17.72 22.70
CA GLN A 66 -6.00 -18.35 22.09
C GLN A 66 -6.62 -17.48 20.98
N GLU A 67 -6.63 -16.15 21.16
CA GLU A 67 -7.08 -15.21 20.12
C GLU A 67 -6.13 -15.22 18.91
N ARG A 68 -4.81 -15.25 19.14
CA ARG A 68 -3.79 -15.29 18.08
C ARG A 68 -3.93 -16.52 17.18
N GLU A 69 -4.25 -17.69 17.73
CA GLU A 69 -4.39 -18.93 16.96
C GLU A 69 -5.49 -18.87 15.89
N ASN A 70 -6.49 -18.01 16.06
CA ASN A 70 -7.60 -17.84 15.12
C ASN A 70 -7.69 -16.43 14.51
N LEU A 71 -6.59 -15.66 14.54
CA LEU A 71 -6.56 -14.28 14.09
C LEU A 71 -6.95 -14.14 12.60
N VAL A 72 -8.00 -13.36 12.34
CA VAL A 72 -8.42 -12.94 11.00
C VAL A 72 -8.23 -11.43 10.89
N VAL A 73 -7.53 -10.98 9.85
CA VAL A 73 -7.24 -9.55 9.66
C VAL A 73 -7.95 -9.02 8.42
N SER A 74 -8.80 -8.02 8.61
CA SER A 74 -9.45 -7.30 7.51
C SER A 74 -8.74 -5.99 7.25
N VAL A 75 -8.31 -5.78 6.00
CA VAL A 75 -7.53 -4.61 5.60
C VAL A 75 -8.31 -3.82 4.56
N PRO A 76 -8.76 -2.58 4.86
CA PRO A 76 -9.30 -1.69 3.85
C PRO A 76 -8.19 -1.37 2.84
N SER A 77 -8.40 -1.76 1.58
CA SER A 77 -7.34 -1.87 0.57
C SER A 77 -7.68 -1.02 -0.66
N GLY A 78 -6.75 -0.15 -1.03
CA GLY A 78 -6.71 0.55 -2.32
C GLY A 78 -5.50 0.10 -3.13
N ASN A 79 -4.31 0.58 -2.76
CA ASN A 79 -3.03 0.21 -3.40
C ASN A 79 -2.36 -1.04 -2.81
N PHE A 80 -3.05 -1.79 -1.95
CA PHE A 80 -2.63 -3.07 -1.38
C PHE A 80 -1.33 -3.13 -0.55
N GLY A 81 -0.55 -2.04 -0.41
CA GLY A 81 0.70 -2.05 0.38
C GLY A 81 0.54 -2.51 1.83
N ASN A 82 -0.54 -2.08 2.51
CA ASN A 82 -0.83 -2.51 3.88
C ASN A 82 -1.12 -4.02 3.94
N LEU A 83 -1.96 -4.54 3.03
CA LEU A 83 -2.27 -5.97 2.98
C LEU A 83 -1.02 -6.79 2.68
N THR A 84 -0.17 -6.33 1.76
CA THR A 84 1.12 -6.95 1.46
C THR A 84 2.03 -7.00 2.69
N ALA A 85 2.09 -5.94 3.49
CA ALA A 85 2.85 -5.96 4.75
C ALA A 85 2.30 -7.02 5.73
N GLY A 86 0.98 -7.20 5.81
CA GLY A 86 0.36 -8.26 6.59
C GLY A 86 0.76 -9.66 6.11
N LEU A 87 0.76 -9.88 4.79
CA LEU A 87 1.21 -11.14 4.20
C LEU A 87 2.68 -11.43 4.52
N LEU A 88 3.54 -10.40 4.50
CA LEU A 88 4.93 -10.53 4.94
C LEU A 88 5.03 -10.86 6.43
N ALA A 89 4.24 -10.21 7.29
CA ALA A 89 4.20 -10.55 8.73
C ALA A 89 3.83 -12.02 8.96
N LYS A 90 2.84 -12.53 8.22
CA LYS A 90 2.46 -13.95 8.24
C LYS A 90 3.60 -14.85 7.76
N ALA A 91 4.27 -14.48 6.66
CA ALA A 91 5.43 -15.23 6.14
C ALA A 91 6.61 -15.25 7.12
N LEU A 92 6.78 -14.21 7.94
CA LEU A 92 7.76 -14.12 9.01
C LEU A 92 7.40 -14.93 10.27
N GLY A 93 6.22 -15.58 10.30
CA GLY A 93 5.81 -16.50 11.37
C GLY A 93 4.68 -15.99 12.26
N LEU A 94 4.09 -14.82 11.97
CA LEU A 94 2.92 -14.36 12.73
C LEU A 94 1.70 -15.25 12.42
N PRO A 95 1.03 -15.85 13.43
CA PRO A 95 -0.05 -16.81 13.22
C PRO A 95 -1.34 -16.11 12.77
N ILE A 96 -1.43 -15.76 11.48
CA ILE A 96 -2.64 -15.17 10.89
C ILE A 96 -3.38 -16.25 10.09
N LYS A 97 -4.59 -16.58 10.52
CA LYS A 97 -5.45 -17.59 9.89
C LYS A 97 -5.86 -17.16 8.49
N ARG A 98 -6.40 -15.94 8.35
CA ARG A 98 -6.94 -15.44 7.09
C ARG A 98 -6.82 -13.92 6.98
N PHE A 99 -6.67 -13.44 5.75
CA PHE A 99 -6.81 -12.04 5.40
C PHE A 99 -8.11 -11.78 4.65
N ILE A 100 -8.66 -10.58 4.82
CA ILE A 100 -9.78 -10.06 4.03
C ILE A 100 -9.31 -8.77 3.36
N ALA A 101 -9.28 -8.78 2.02
CA ALA A 101 -9.03 -7.60 1.21
C ALA A 101 -10.34 -6.81 1.02
N ALA A 102 -10.63 -5.87 1.91
CA ALA A 102 -11.85 -5.08 1.83
C ALA A 102 -11.65 -3.88 0.89
N THR A 103 -12.28 -3.87 -0.28
CA THR A 103 -12.24 -2.73 -1.21
C THR A 103 -13.59 -1.99 -1.21
N ASN A 104 -13.60 -0.78 -1.75
CA ASN A 104 -14.84 -0.06 -2.07
C ASN A 104 -15.34 -0.46 -3.48
N ALA A 105 -16.11 0.42 -4.14
CA ALA A 105 -16.59 0.22 -5.51
C ALA A 105 -15.46 -0.01 -6.55
N ASN A 106 -14.22 0.38 -6.23
CA ASN A 106 -13.02 0.04 -6.99
C ASN A 106 -12.60 -1.40 -6.67
N ASP A 107 -13.38 -2.35 -7.18
CA ASP A 107 -13.41 -3.77 -6.85
C ASP A 107 -12.55 -4.65 -7.79
N THR A 108 -11.53 -4.08 -8.42
CA THR A 108 -10.66 -4.79 -9.39
C THR A 108 -10.04 -6.05 -8.80
N VAL A 109 -9.49 -5.98 -7.58
CA VAL A 109 -8.85 -7.13 -6.94
C VAL A 109 -9.86 -8.19 -6.47
N PRO A 110 -10.98 -7.86 -5.80
CA PRO A 110 -12.02 -8.85 -5.51
C PRO A 110 -12.49 -9.60 -6.77
N ARG A 111 -12.81 -8.89 -7.85
CA ARG A 111 -13.22 -9.51 -9.13
C ARG A 111 -12.11 -10.39 -9.72
N TYR A 112 -10.86 -9.95 -9.64
CA TYR A 112 -9.71 -10.75 -10.06
C TYR A 112 -9.57 -12.03 -9.21
N LEU A 113 -9.76 -11.96 -7.90
CA LEU A 113 -9.67 -13.13 -7.02
C LEU A 113 -10.81 -14.14 -7.26
N GLU A 114 -11.97 -13.68 -7.73
CA GLU A 114 -13.10 -14.56 -8.09
C GLU A 114 -12.95 -15.19 -9.48
N THR A 115 -12.45 -14.43 -10.46
CA THR A 115 -12.52 -14.81 -11.88
C THR A 115 -11.16 -15.11 -12.52
N GLY A 116 -10.05 -14.70 -11.89
CA GLY A 116 -8.70 -14.73 -12.46
C GLY A 116 -8.44 -13.69 -13.55
N LYS A 117 -9.42 -12.83 -13.88
CA LYS A 117 -9.32 -11.84 -14.96
C LYS A 117 -9.03 -10.45 -14.40
N TRP A 118 -7.99 -9.81 -14.94
CA TRP A 118 -7.62 -8.45 -14.57
C TRP A 118 -8.35 -7.43 -15.44
N GLU A 119 -9.44 -6.86 -14.92
CA GLU A 119 -10.31 -5.93 -15.67
C GLU A 119 -10.60 -4.67 -14.83
N PRO A 120 -9.66 -3.72 -14.71
CA PRO A 120 -9.88 -2.49 -13.97
C PRO A 120 -10.99 -1.64 -14.62
N LYS A 121 -11.87 -1.05 -13.80
CA LYS A 121 -12.83 -0.04 -14.26
C LYS A 121 -12.15 1.34 -14.27
N PRO A 122 -12.52 2.25 -15.17
CA PRO A 122 -12.08 3.64 -15.12
C PRO A 122 -12.46 4.27 -13.77
N THR A 123 -11.52 5.01 -13.18
CA THR A 123 -11.61 5.66 -11.87
C THR A 123 -11.99 7.14 -11.97
#